data_AF-A0A518AK45-F1
#
_entry.id   AF-A0A518AK45-F1
#
_cell.length_a   1.000
_cell.length_b   1.000
_cell.length_c   1.000
_cell.angle_alpha   90.00
_cell.angle_beta   90.00
_cell.angle_gamma   90.00
#
_symmetry.space_group_name_H-M   'P 1'
#
loop_
_entity.id
_entity.type
_entity.pdbx_description
1 polymer ?
#
loop_
_entity_poly.entity_id
_entity_poly.type
_entity_poly.pdbx_seq_one_letter_code
_entity_poly.pdbx_strand_id
1 'polypeptide(L)'
;MSDRELTAETPFWRRLLAYADERFPLVGHGVLIVSYYSSNSLLAQVLTSRDESLHYNRSSLMGAIVLFCFFFHLRVFDEHKDYADDCQYHPERVLQRGLVTLRQLTLLGIAAIGIELVLAGLWQPLGKPAALVAVSVALGYSLLMLKEFFCSRWLGERFIWYAVSHMLIMPLLAMIPFSFSTGEYLWNAPPWFWWYAFVGFFVTFNWEISRKIRAPEAEIEGVDTYSSLFGPRVAATTVLVIRVIDTGMVAAVGYHLQLSMWFYLALIVMFLATLTSYVAFIRQMTAKAAKHLERVAGLYIIAFDLALAIELIRKFGVTFTW
;
A
#
# COMPACT_ATOMS: atom_id res chain seq x y z
N MET A 1 5.81 26.66 -0.15
CA MET A 1 6.98 27.40 -0.70
C MET A 1 7.25 26.82 -2.08
N SER A 2 7.28 27.64 -3.13
CA SER A 2 7.35 27.14 -4.50
C SER A 2 8.70 26.49 -4.79
N ASP A 3 8.73 25.37 -5.52
CA ASP A 3 9.90 24.57 -5.95
C ASP A 3 11.02 25.31 -6.70
N ARG A 4 10.93 26.64 -6.83
CA ARG A 4 11.85 27.48 -7.62
C ARG A 4 13.13 27.91 -6.90
N GLU A 5 13.35 27.55 -5.64
CA GLU A 5 14.56 27.99 -4.88
C GLU A 5 15.54 26.88 -4.51
N LEU A 6 15.25 25.62 -4.85
CA LEU A 6 16.15 24.51 -4.49
C LEU A 6 17.35 24.44 -5.43
N THR A 7 18.54 24.71 -4.88
CA THR A 7 19.84 24.61 -5.54
C THR A 7 20.70 23.51 -4.91
N ALA A 8 21.79 23.12 -5.58
CA ALA A 8 22.74 22.13 -5.04
C ALA A 8 23.40 22.57 -3.71
N GLU A 9 23.46 23.88 -3.46
CA GLU A 9 24.00 24.48 -2.22
C GLU A 9 23.01 24.39 -1.04
N THR A 10 21.74 24.09 -1.31
CA THR A 10 20.75 23.93 -0.25
C THR A 10 21.11 22.74 0.66
N PRO A 11 20.95 22.86 1.99
CA PRO A 11 21.19 21.76 2.92
C PRO A 11 20.52 20.45 2.48
N PHE A 12 21.24 19.34 2.59
CA PHE A 12 20.78 18.03 2.11
C PHE A 12 19.39 17.66 2.65
N TRP A 13 19.11 17.93 3.92
CA TRP A 13 17.81 17.61 4.53
C TRP A 13 16.64 18.32 3.85
N ARG A 14 16.81 19.56 3.36
CA ARG A 14 15.75 20.28 2.62
C ARG A 14 15.54 19.69 1.22
N ARG A 15 16.63 19.29 0.55
CA ARG A 15 16.57 18.60 -0.75
C ARG A 15 15.92 17.23 -0.61
N LEU A 16 16.23 16.50 0.47
CA LEU A 16 15.62 15.22 0.79
C LEU A 16 14.14 15.36 1.14
N LEU A 17 13.74 16.41 1.89
CA LEU A 17 12.33 16.70 2.14
C LEU A 17 11.58 17.05 0.86
N ALA A 18 12.17 17.83 -0.05
CA ALA A 18 11.56 18.11 -1.35
C ALA A 18 11.38 16.83 -2.18
N TYR A 19 12.40 15.96 -2.19
CA TYR A 19 12.28 14.63 -2.79
C TYR A 19 11.17 13.80 -2.13
N ALA A 20 11.08 13.81 -0.80
CA ALA A 20 10.05 13.09 -0.07
C ALA A 20 8.65 13.63 -0.40
N ASP A 21 8.44 14.95 -0.39
CA ASP A 21 7.15 15.56 -0.74
C ASP A 21 6.71 15.22 -2.18
N GLU A 22 7.66 15.07 -3.11
CA GLU A 22 7.39 14.69 -4.49
C GLU A 22 7.13 13.19 -4.68
N ARG A 23 7.98 12.34 -4.09
CA ARG A 23 8.02 10.90 -4.41
C ARG A 23 7.52 10.00 -3.29
N PHE A 24 7.67 10.41 -2.03
CA PHE A 24 7.26 9.65 -0.85
C PHE A 24 6.58 10.56 0.20
N PRO A 25 5.40 11.16 -0.09
CA PRO A 25 4.82 12.16 0.79
C PRO A 25 4.60 11.61 2.19
N LEU A 26 5.30 12.17 3.18
CA LEU A 26 5.41 11.58 4.53
C LEU A 26 4.05 11.47 5.22
N VAL A 27 3.19 12.49 5.07
CA VAL A 27 1.85 12.46 5.68
C VAL A 27 0.97 11.40 5.02
N GLY A 28 0.99 11.30 3.69
CA GLY A 28 0.20 10.31 2.96
C GLY A 28 0.61 8.88 3.31
N HIS A 29 1.92 8.60 3.31
CA HIS A 29 2.45 7.30 3.71
C HIS A 29 2.22 7.02 5.19
N GLY A 30 2.39 8.02 6.06
CA GLY A 30 2.14 7.88 7.50
C GLY A 30 0.69 7.46 7.78
N VAL A 31 -0.30 8.10 7.16
CA VAL A 31 -1.71 7.73 7.32
C VAL A 31 -1.98 6.32 6.78
N LEU A 32 -1.44 5.98 5.61
CA LEU A 32 -1.55 4.64 5.02
C LEU A 32 -0.97 3.56 5.94
N ILE A 33 0.22 3.81 6.48
CA ILE A 33 0.93 2.87 7.37
C ILE A 33 0.16 2.71 8.67
N VAL A 34 -0.31 3.81 9.27
CA VAL A 34 -1.11 3.73 10.49
C VAL A 34 -2.41 2.98 10.25
N SER A 35 -3.13 3.25 9.16
CA SER A 35 -4.38 2.54 8.86
C SER A 35 -4.14 1.06 8.63
N TYR A 36 -3.22 0.72 7.71
CA TYR A 36 -2.93 -0.64 7.30
C TYR A 36 -2.31 -1.47 8.42
N TYR A 37 -1.36 -0.89 9.17
CA TYR A 37 -0.74 -1.58 10.30
C TYR A 37 -1.78 -1.88 11.37
N SER A 38 -2.57 -0.86 11.76
CA SER A 38 -3.58 -0.99 12.82
C SER A 38 -4.63 -2.05 12.48
N SER A 39 -5.20 -2.01 11.28
CA SER A 39 -6.24 -2.97 10.88
C SER A 39 -5.72 -4.40 10.92
N ASN A 40 -4.56 -4.66 10.31
CA ASN A 40 -3.96 -5.99 10.25
C ASN A 40 -3.46 -6.46 11.62
N SER A 41 -2.82 -5.59 12.42
CA SER A 41 -2.28 -5.96 13.73
C SER A 41 -3.40 -6.30 14.71
N LEU A 42 -4.47 -5.50 14.73
CA LEU A 42 -5.61 -5.72 15.61
C LEU A 42 -6.41 -6.95 15.17
N LEU A 43 -6.62 -7.13 13.86
CA LEU A 43 -7.26 -8.32 13.34
C LEU A 43 -6.48 -9.59 13.72
N ALA A 44 -5.15 -9.56 13.60
CA ALA A 44 -4.29 -10.66 14.01
C ALA A 44 -4.44 -10.99 15.51
N GLN A 45 -4.50 -9.98 16.38
CA GLN A 45 -4.75 -10.16 17.81
C GLN A 45 -6.13 -10.80 18.07
N VAL A 46 -7.21 -10.27 17.49
CA VAL A 46 -8.56 -10.83 17.67
C VAL A 46 -8.65 -12.29 17.20
N LEU A 47 -8.03 -12.62 16.07
CA LEU A 47 -8.11 -13.96 15.50
C LEU A 47 -7.24 -14.99 16.23
N THR A 48 -6.20 -14.55 16.95
CA THR A 48 -5.23 -15.43 17.62
C THR A 48 -5.49 -15.52 19.13
N SER A 49 -5.84 -14.40 19.77
CA SER A 49 -6.02 -14.26 21.22
C SER A 49 -7.42 -13.72 21.52
N ARG A 50 -8.45 -14.53 21.28
CA ARG A 50 -9.88 -14.13 21.31
C ARG A 50 -10.38 -13.54 22.63
N ASP A 51 -9.69 -13.75 23.74
CA ASP A 51 -10.13 -13.39 25.09
C ASP A 51 -9.30 -12.28 25.75
N GLU A 52 -8.33 -11.71 25.03
CA GLU A 52 -7.49 -10.61 25.53
C GLU A 52 -7.95 -9.26 24.97
N SER A 53 -7.78 -8.20 25.77
CA SER A 53 -7.97 -6.85 25.27
C SER A 53 -6.93 -6.54 24.19
N LEU A 54 -7.35 -5.79 23.17
CA LEU A 54 -6.40 -5.36 22.15
C LEU A 54 -5.33 -4.48 22.78
N HIS A 55 -4.14 -4.51 22.22
CA HIS A 55 -3.04 -3.72 22.75
C HIS A 55 -2.25 -3.04 21.64
N TYR A 56 -1.88 -1.79 21.91
CA TYR A 56 -0.78 -1.11 21.27
C TYR A 56 0.38 -1.05 22.25
N ASN A 57 1.54 -1.52 21.81
CA ASN A 57 2.73 -1.57 22.65
C ASN A 57 3.99 -1.23 21.86
N ARG A 58 5.17 -1.43 22.47
CA ARG A 58 6.46 -1.25 21.79
C ARG A 58 6.57 -2.05 20.49
N SER A 59 6.03 -3.27 20.43
CA SER A 59 6.05 -4.08 19.21
C SER A 59 5.21 -3.46 18.10
N SER A 60 4.10 -2.81 18.45
CA SER A 60 3.27 -2.08 17.49
C SER A 60 4.04 -0.93 16.87
N LEU A 61 4.78 -0.17 17.68
CA LEU A 61 5.64 0.91 17.18
C LEU A 61 6.79 0.37 16.32
N MET A 62 7.47 -0.69 16.77
CA MET A 62 8.54 -1.33 16.00
C MET A 62 8.03 -1.81 14.64
N GLY A 63 6.90 -2.53 14.61
CA GLY A 63 6.31 -3.03 13.37
C GLY A 63 5.85 -1.91 12.44
N ALA A 64 5.31 -0.81 12.95
CA ALA A 64 4.95 0.35 12.13
C ALA A 64 6.18 1.04 11.53
N ILE A 65 7.29 1.14 12.28
CA ILE A 65 8.57 1.65 11.77
C ILE A 65 9.14 0.71 10.70
N VAL A 66 9.11 -0.60 10.93
CA VAL A 66 9.52 -1.60 9.93
C VAL A 66 8.70 -1.44 8.65
N LEU A 67 7.38 -1.31 8.75
CA LEU A 67 6.51 -1.14 7.59
C LEU A 67 6.79 0.18 6.85
N PHE A 68 7.07 1.27 7.58
CA PHE A 68 7.50 2.55 7.00
C PHE A 68 8.81 2.40 6.22
N CYS A 69 9.83 1.79 6.82
CA CYS A 69 11.10 1.51 6.16
C CYS A 69 10.90 0.64 4.93
N PHE A 70 9.98 -0.34 4.99
CA PHE A 70 9.69 -1.23 3.89
C PHE A 70 9.11 -0.48 2.68
N PHE A 71 8.06 0.33 2.89
CA PHE A 71 7.51 1.16 1.81
C PHE A 71 8.54 2.14 1.25
N PHE A 72 9.40 2.69 2.10
CA PHE A 72 10.47 3.57 1.66
C PHE A 72 11.52 2.84 0.80
N HIS A 73 11.96 1.63 1.19
CA HIS A 73 12.92 0.88 0.37
C HIS A 73 12.30 0.47 -0.98
N LEU A 74 11.02 0.11 -1.01
CA LEU A 74 10.32 -0.21 -2.26
C LEU A 74 10.34 0.99 -3.19
N ARG A 75 10.11 2.18 -2.64
CA ARG A 75 10.21 3.42 -3.40
C ARG A 75 11.61 3.65 -3.94
N VAL A 76 12.64 3.42 -3.13
CA VAL A 76 14.03 3.50 -3.59
C VAL A 76 14.30 2.50 -4.71
N PHE A 77 13.77 1.28 -4.66
CA PHE A 77 13.90 0.31 -5.74
C PHE A 77 13.25 0.80 -7.03
N ASP A 78 12.05 1.35 -6.96
CA ASP A 78 11.37 1.93 -8.12
C ASP A 78 12.18 3.09 -8.72
N GLU A 79 12.78 3.97 -7.92
CA GLU A 79 13.65 5.03 -8.45
C GLU A 79 14.87 4.49 -9.23
N HIS A 80 15.40 3.32 -8.87
CA HIS A 80 16.51 2.71 -9.63
C HIS A 80 16.04 2.06 -10.93
N LYS A 81 14.85 1.45 -10.93
CA LYS A 81 14.26 0.84 -12.13
C LYS A 81 13.87 1.90 -13.14
N ASP A 82 13.18 2.94 -12.67
CA ASP A 82 12.53 3.93 -13.54
C ASP A 82 13.47 5.10 -13.89
N TYR A 83 14.72 5.13 -13.40
CA TYR A 83 15.59 6.31 -13.52
C TYR A 83 15.80 6.78 -14.96
N ALA A 84 16.09 5.85 -15.88
CA ALA A 84 16.38 6.18 -17.28
C ALA A 84 15.16 6.76 -17.99
N ASP A 85 14.00 6.14 -17.80
CA ASP A 85 12.74 6.60 -18.38
C ASP A 85 12.32 7.94 -17.75
N ASP A 86 12.48 8.09 -16.44
CA ASP A 86 12.17 9.33 -15.74
C ASP A 86 13.10 10.48 -16.15
N CYS A 87 14.38 10.23 -16.49
CA CYS A 87 15.26 11.24 -17.06
C CYS A 87 14.77 11.75 -18.42
N GLN A 88 14.10 10.91 -19.21
CA GLN A 88 13.55 11.27 -20.51
C GLN A 88 12.20 11.98 -20.39
N TYR A 89 11.29 11.45 -19.57
CA TYR A 89 9.89 11.91 -19.52
C TYR A 89 9.60 12.89 -18.38
N HIS A 90 10.47 12.95 -17.36
CA HIS A 90 10.28 13.75 -16.16
C HIS A 90 11.56 14.44 -15.67
N PRO A 91 12.27 15.19 -16.53
CA PRO A 91 13.53 15.86 -16.17
C PRO A 91 13.37 16.94 -15.09
N GLU A 92 12.13 17.39 -14.82
CA GLU A 92 11.81 18.40 -13.81
C GLU A 92 11.93 17.92 -12.36
N ARG A 93 11.92 16.60 -12.13
CA ARG A 93 11.89 15.98 -10.80
C ARG A 93 13.18 16.20 -10.01
N VAL A 94 13.09 16.19 -8.67
CA VAL A 94 14.22 16.49 -7.77
C VAL A 94 15.41 15.55 -7.98
N LEU A 95 15.16 14.25 -8.17
CA LEU A 95 16.18 13.24 -8.42
C LEU A 95 16.83 13.42 -9.80
N GLN A 96 16.04 13.63 -10.84
CA GLN A 96 16.49 13.81 -12.23
C GLN A 96 17.28 15.11 -12.42
N ARG A 97 16.95 16.16 -11.65
CA ARG A 97 17.72 17.41 -11.56
C ARG A 97 19.08 17.27 -10.84
N GLY A 98 19.36 16.11 -10.24
CA GLY A 98 20.60 15.86 -9.49
C GLY A 98 20.66 16.54 -8.12
N LEU A 99 19.54 17.08 -7.61
CA LEU A 99 19.48 17.66 -6.27
C LEU A 99 19.61 16.60 -5.18
N VAL A 100 19.12 15.39 -5.45
CA VAL A 100 19.40 14.17 -4.69
C VAL A 100 19.98 13.17 -5.68
N THR A 101 20.93 12.34 -5.25
CA THR A 101 21.58 11.34 -6.11
C THR A 101 21.06 9.94 -5.83
N LEU A 102 21.08 9.06 -6.84
CA LEU A 102 20.75 7.64 -6.65
C LEU A 102 21.61 7.02 -5.54
N ARG A 103 22.91 7.34 -5.47
CA ARG A 103 23.81 6.83 -4.43
C ARG A 103 23.36 7.21 -3.01
N GLN A 104 22.85 8.43 -2.82
CA GLN A 104 22.28 8.85 -1.53
C GLN A 104 21.02 8.06 -1.21
N LEU A 105 20.13 7.85 -2.19
CA LEU A 105 18.94 7.03 -2.02
C LEU A 105 19.28 5.56 -1.75
N THR A 106 20.30 4.99 -2.42
CA THR A 106 20.79 3.63 -2.15
C THR A 106 21.24 3.49 -0.70
N LEU A 107 22.00 4.46 -0.16
CA LEU A 107 22.45 4.42 1.23
C LEU A 107 21.26 4.49 2.20
N LEU A 108 20.26 5.34 1.93
CA LEU A 108 19.04 5.43 2.73
C LEU A 108 18.20 4.14 2.64
N GLY A 109 18.10 3.52 1.47
CA GLY A 109 17.43 2.25 1.27
C GLY A 109 18.11 1.11 2.01
N ILE A 110 19.46 1.04 1.96
CA ILE A 110 20.24 0.06 2.76
C ILE A 110 20.03 0.31 4.26
N ALA A 111 20.03 1.56 4.71
CA ALA A 111 19.75 1.88 6.10
C ALA A 111 18.33 1.46 6.52
N ALA A 112 17.33 1.66 5.66
CA ALA A 112 15.95 1.22 5.90
C ALA A 112 15.86 -0.31 6.04
N ILE A 113 16.46 -1.07 5.13
CA ILE A 113 16.53 -2.54 5.21
C ILE A 113 17.29 -2.98 6.48
N GLY A 114 18.35 -2.28 6.85
CA GLY A 114 19.07 -2.53 8.10
C GLY A 114 18.18 -2.34 9.34
N ILE A 115 17.39 -1.27 9.38
CA ILE A 115 16.42 -1.01 10.46
C ILE A 115 15.35 -2.10 10.49
N GLU A 116 14.82 -2.52 9.34
CA GLU A 116 13.83 -3.59 9.22
C GLU A 116 14.34 -4.88 9.87
N LEU A 117 15.54 -5.33 9.48
CA LEU A 117 16.15 -6.56 9.98
C LEU A 117 16.53 -6.46 11.46
N VAL A 118 17.05 -5.31 11.92
CA VAL A 118 17.41 -5.10 13.33
C VAL A 118 16.17 -5.12 14.21
N LEU A 119 15.13 -4.34 13.89
CA LEU A 119 13.91 -4.30 14.70
C LEU A 119 13.20 -5.65 14.70
N ALA A 120 13.13 -6.33 13.56
CA ALA A 120 12.54 -7.66 13.47
C ALA A 120 13.36 -8.73 14.20
N GLY A 121 14.69 -8.61 14.21
CA GLY A 121 15.59 -9.49 14.95
C GLY A 121 15.57 -9.28 16.47
N LEU A 122 15.36 -8.04 16.92
CA LEU A 122 15.23 -7.69 18.34
C LEU A 122 13.89 -8.13 18.94
N TRP A 123 12.83 -8.23 18.13
CA TRP A 123 11.50 -8.63 18.57
C TRP A 123 11.34 -10.16 18.56
N GLN A 124 11.54 -10.80 19.72
CA GLN A 124 11.40 -12.25 19.92
C GLN A 124 10.61 -12.58 21.20
N PRO A 125 9.32 -12.21 21.28
CA PRO A 125 8.52 -12.30 22.52
C PRO A 125 8.39 -13.73 23.09
N LEU A 126 8.63 -14.76 22.28
CA LEU A 126 8.58 -16.18 22.66
C LEU A 126 9.88 -16.93 22.34
N GLY A 127 11.00 -16.20 22.14
CA GLY A 127 12.23 -16.78 21.56
C GLY A 127 12.06 -17.22 20.09
N LYS A 128 10.93 -16.88 19.47
CA LYS A 128 10.61 -17.17 18.07
C LYS A 128 11.01 -15.96 17.21
N PRO A 129 11.88 -16.10 16.21
CA PRO A 129 12.20 -15.04 15.26
C PRO A 129 11.10 -14.84 14.18
N ALA A 130 9.83 -14.86 14.57
CA ALA A 130 8.71 -14.83 13.63
C ALA A 130 8.66 -13.53 12.80
N ALA A 131 8.87 -12.38 13.45
CA ALA A 131 8.94 -11.10 12.76
C ALA A 131 10.12 -11.03 11.77
N LEU A 132 11.28 -11.57 12.15
CA LEU A 132 12.44 -11.65 11.25
C LEU A 132 12.15 -12.52 10.03
N VAL A 133 11.46 -13.66 10.20
CA VAL A 133 11.03 -14.52 9.09
C VAL A 133 10.06 -13.77 8.18
N ALA A 134 9.04 -13.10 8.73
CA ALA A 134 8.07 -12.33 7.94
C ALA A 134 8.74 -11.21 7.13
N VAL A 135 9.61 -10.42 7.76
CA VAL A 135 10.39 -9.38 7.08
C VAL A 135 11.31 -9.98 6.02
N SER A 136 11.97 -11.10 6.31
CA SER A 136 12.88 -11.75 5.35
C SER A 136 12.14 -12.30 4.12
N VAL A 137 10.93 -12.87 4.31
CA VAL A 137 10.09 -13.33 3.19
C VAL A 137 9.62 -12.16 2.34
N ALA A 138 9.12 -11.09 2.96
CA ALA A 138 8.70 -9.89 2.25
C ALA A 138 9.89 -9.24 1.51
N LEU A 139 11.06 -9.13 2.16
CA LEU A 139 12.29 -8.60 1.57
C LEU A 139 12.78 -9.47 0.40
N GLY A 140 12.71 -10.80 0.53
CA GLY A 140 13.00 -11.72 -0.56
C GLY A 140 12.11 -11.45 -1.77
N TYR A 141 10.82 -11.23 -1.56
CA TYR A 141 9.89 -10.86 -2.61
C TYR A 141 10.19 -9.48 -3.21
N SER A 142 10.53 -8.47 -2.40
CA SER A 142 10.88 -7.14 -2.91
C SER A 142 12.16 -7.15 -3.75
N LEU A 143 13.13 -8.02 -3.42
CA LEU A 143 14.32 -8.25 -4.24
C LEU A 143 14.00 -8.95 -5.57
N LEU A 144 13.03 -9.88 -5.59
CA LEU A 144 12.53 -10.46 -6.84
C LEU A 144 11.85 -9.39 -7.69
N MET A 145 11.03 -8.52 -7.09
CA MET A 145 10.42 -7.38 -7.79
C MET A 145 11.48 -6.41 -8.33
N LEU A 146 12.54 -6.13 -7.58
CA LEU A 146 13.67 -5.29 -8.05
C LEU A 146 14.33 -5.87 -9.31
N LYS A 147 14.35 -7.19 -9.46
CA LYS A 147 14.85 -7.89 -10.66
C LYS A 147 13.76 -8.21 -11.67
N GLU A 148 12.55 -7.67 -11.50
CA GLU A 148 11.37 -7.95 -12.32
C GLU A 148 11.19 -9.47 -12.55
N PHE A 149 11.33 -10.24 -11.46
CA PHE A 149 11.22 -11.69 -11.43
C PHE A 149 12.13 -12.43 -12.43
N PHE A 150 13.23 -11.79 -12.86
CA PHE A 150 14.14 -12.26 -13.90
C PHE A 150 13.49 -12.46 -15.29
N CYS A 151 12.28 -11.91 -15.49
CA CYS A 151 11.54 -11.99 -16.75
C CYS A 151 11.03 -10.61 -17.22
N SER A 152 11.82 -9.56 -16.94
CA SER A 152 11.62 -8.17 -17.33
C SER A 152 10.93 -7.98 -18.68
N ARG A 153 11.52 -8.49 -19.78
CA ARG A 153 10.94 -8.35 -21.13
C ARG A 153 9.54 -8.96 -21.26
N TRP A 154 9.33 -10.13 -20.66
CA TRP A 154 8.04 -10.82 -20.72
C TRP A 154 6.97 -10.10 -19.90
N LEU A 155 7.33 -9.55 -18.74
CA LEU A 155 6.44 -8.76 -17.89
C LEU A 155 6.16 -7.38 -18.48
N GLY A 156 7.16 -6.71 -19.05
CA GLY A 156 7.03 -5.40 -19.67
C GLY A 156 6.03 -5.40 -20.84
N GLU A 157 6.03 -6.48 -21.64
CA GLU A 157 5.03 -6.69 -22.70
C GLU A 157 3.62 -7.02 -22.17
N ARG A 158 3.48 -7.31 -20.87
CA ARG A 158 2.26 -7.83 -20.22
C ARG A 158 1.90 -6.99 -19.00
N PHE A 159 1.49 -5.77 -19.29
CA PHE A 159 1.09 -4.75 -18.32
C PHE A 159 0.26 -5.23 -17.12
N ILE A 160 -0.74 -6.11 -17.32
CA ILE A 160 -1.58 -6.64 -16.23
C ILE A 160 -0.78 -7.59 -15.34
N TRP A 161 0.00 -8.49 -15.93
CA TRP A 161 0.83 -9.44 -15.18
C TRP A 161 1.95 -8.73 -14.43
N TYR A 162 2.49 -7.65 -14.99
CA TYR A 162 3.39 -6.75 -14.28
C TYR A 162 2.73 -6.17 -13.02
N ALA A 163 1.54 -5.58 -13.15
CA ALA A 163 0.82 -5.01 -12.01
C ALA A 163 0.45 -6.07 -10.95
N VAL A 164 -0.11 -7.21 -11.38
CA VAL A 164 -0.52 -8.30 -10.47
C VAL A 164 0.67 -8.87 -9.71
N SER A 165 1.79 -9.17 -10.39
CA SER A 165 2.98 -9.71 -9.73
C SER A 165 3.55 -8.73 -8.70
N HIS A 166 3.55 -7.43 -8.98
CA HIS A 166 4.05 -6.43 -8.03
C HIS A 166 3.11 -6.23 -6.83
N MET A 167 1.80 -6.32 -7.01
CA MET A 167 0.82 -6.13 -5.92
C MET A 167 0.70 -7.30 -4.96
N LEU A 168 1.14 -8.50 -5.36
CA LEU A 168 1.19 -9.66 -4.47
C LEU A 168 2.14 -9.47 -3.26
N ILE A 169 2.93 -8.39 -3.24
CA ILE A 169 3.65 -7.97 -2.03
C ILE A 169 2.69 -7.56 -0.89
N MET A 170 1.47 -7.08 -1.19
CA MET A 170 0.53 -6.58 -0.17
C MET A 170 0.12 -7.63 0.86
N PRO A 171 -0.31 -8.86 0.50
CA PRO A 171 -0.57 -9.90 1.49
C PRO A 171 0.69 -10.34 2.24
N LEU A 172 1.88 -10.25 1.63
CA LEU A 172 3.15 -10.54 2.31
C LEU A 172 3.50 -9.46 3.35
N LEU A 173 3.22 -8.19 3.04
CA LEU A 173 3.38 -7.08 3.98
C LEU A 173 2.49 -7.24 5.21
N ALA A 174 1.31 -7.83 5.08
CA ALA A 174 0.41 -8.09 6.21
C ALA A 174 1.03 -9.05 7.23
N MET A 175 2.00 -9.88 6.83
CA MET A 175 2.71 -10.78 7.73
C MET A 175 3.55 -10.03 8.78
N ILE A 176 3.98 -8.80 8.47
CA ILE A 176 4.74 -7.95 9.38
C ILE A 176 3.88 -7.56 10.60
N PRO A 177 2.75 -6.83 10.46
CA PRO A 177 1.89 -6.54 11.60
C PRO A 177 1.38 -7.80 12.31
N PHE A 178 1.13 -8.90 11.59
CA PHE A 178 0.77 -10.18 12.20
C PHE A 178 1.84 -10.70 13.17
N SER A 179 3.09 -10.78 12.70
CA SER A 179 4.18 -11.37 13.49
C SER A 179 4.62 -10.45 14.61
N PHE A 180 4.56 -9.13 14.41
CA PHE A 180 4.84 -8.15 15.47
C PHE A 180 3.77 -8.13 16.56
N SER A 181 2.49 -8.34 16.21
CA SER A 181 1.40 -8.33 17.20
C SER A 181 1.21 -9.66 17.93
N THR A 182 1.42 -10.79 17.26
CA THR A 182 1.15 -12.12 17.84
C THR A 182 2.41 -12.85 18.29
N GLY A 183 3.58 -12.51 17.74
CA GLY A 183 4.81 -13.29 17.94
C GLY A 183 4.80 -14.66 17.24
N GLU A 184 3.77 -14.96 16.43
CA GLU A 184 3.61 -16.24 15.73
C GLU A 184 4.10 -16.18 14.29
N TYR A 185 4.49 -17.35 13.77
CA TYR A 185 4.90 -17.49 12.38
C TYR A 185 3.71 -17.41 11.42
N LEU A 186 3.99 -17.01 10.18
CA LEU A 186 2.99 -16.85 9.12
C LEU A 186 2.10 -18.07 8.84
N TRP A 187 2.63 -19.29 8.98
CA TRP A 187 1.88 -20.52 8.74
C TRP A 187 0.90 -20.86 9.87
N ASN A 188 1.03 -20.18 11.02
CA ASN A 188 0.07 -20.25 12.12
C ASN A 188 -1.04 -19.21 11.97
N ALA A 189 -0.97 -18.32 10.97
CA ALA A 189 -1.98 -17.29 10.78
C ALA A 189 -3.35 -17.91 10.43
N PRO A 190 -4.43 -17.52 11.14
CA PRO A 190 -5.76 -18.05 10.87
C PRO A 190 -6.22 -17.78 9.43
N PRO A 191 -7.04 -18.65 8.80
CA PRO A 191 -7.49 -18.45 7.41
C PRO A 191 -8.17 -17.10 7.16
N TRP A 192 -8.93 -16.59 8.14
CA TRP A 192 -9.57 -15.28 8.07
C TRP A 192 -8.58 -14.11 8.06
N PHE A 193 -7.39 -14.29 8.62
CA PHE A 193 -6.33 -13.30 8.53
C PHE A 193 -5.83 -13.20 7.08
N TRP A 194 -5.53 -14.34 6.44
CA TRP A 194 -5.13 -14.37 5.04
C TRP A 194 -6.22 -13.82 4.11
N TRP A 195 -7.48 -14.16 4.38
CA TRP A 195 -8.62 -13.59 3.65
C TRP A 195 -8.60 -12.06 3.68
N TYR A 196 -8.37 -11.46 4.85
CA TYR A 196 -8.23 -10.01 4.95
C TYR A 196 -6.95 -9.46 4.32
N ALA A 197 -5.81 -10.14 4.49
CA ALA A 197 -4.53 -9.72 3.90
C ALA A 197 -4.61 -9.59 2.36
N PHE A 198 -5.37 -10.47 1.71
CA PHE A 198 -5.64 -10.39 0.27
C PHE A 198 -6.53 -9.23 -0.15
N VAL A 199 -7.30 -8.60 0.76
CA VAL A 199 -8.00 -7.34 0.47
C VAL A 199 -6.99 -6.28 0.03
N GLY A 200 -5.82 -6.22 0.66
CA GLY A 200 -4.75 -5.29 0.28
C GLY A 200 -4.32 -5.42 -1.18
N PHE A 201 -4.29 -6.65 -1.72
CA PHE A 201 -4.05 -6.87 -3.16
C PHE A 201 -5.16 -6.26 -4.03
N PHE A 202 -6.43 -6.58 -3.74
CA PHE A 202 -7.54 -6.10 -4.55
C PHE A 202 -7.70 -4.58 -4.48
N VAL A 203 -7.50 -3.99 -3.30
CA VAL A 203 -7.63 -2.54 -3.11
C VAL A 203 -6.51 -1.77 -3.80
N THR A 204 -5.26 -2.25 -3.72
CA THR A 204 -4.15 -1.66 -4.49
C THR A 204 -4.35 -1.84 -6.00
N PHE A 205 -4.88 -3.00 -6.44
CA PHE A 205 -5.19 -3.24 -7.85
C PHE A 205 -6.32 -2.36 -8.36
N ASN A 206 -7.36 -2.16 -7.55
CA ASN A 206 -8.46 -1.24 -7.82
C ASN A 206 -7.95 0.18 -8.07
N TRP A 207 -7.06 0.67 -7.20
CA TRP A 207 -6.46 1.99 -7.32
C TRP A 207 -5.54 2.12 -8.54
N GLU A 208 -4.69 1.13 -8.80
CA GLU A 208 -3.79 1.14 -9.97
C GLU A 208 -4.57 1.21 -11.28
N ILE A 209 -5.64 0.41 -11.42
CA ILE A 209 -6.51 0.48 -12.59
C ILE A 209 -7.14 1.87 -12.67
N SER A 210 -7.71 2.36 -11.57
CA SER A 210 -8.37 3.66 -11.53
C SER A 210 -7.44 4.82 -11.90
N ARG A 211 -6.18 4.78 -11.44
CA ARG A 211 -5.14 5.78 -11.73
C ARG A 211 -4.73 5.80 -13.20
N LYS A 212 -4.81 4.65 -13.87
CA LYS A 212 -4.42 4.47 -15.27
C LYS A 212 -5.63 4.35 -16.21
N ILE A 213 -6.82 4.74 -15.77
CA ILE A 213 -7.96 5.02 -16.65
C ILE A 213 -7.87 6.45 -17.14
N ARG A 214 -8.00 6.64 -18.45
CA ARG A 214 -8.06 7.95 -19.09
C ARG A 214 -9.34 8.11 -19.90
N ALA A 215 -9.74 9.36 -20.07
CA ALA A 215 -10.73 9.75 -21.05
C ALA A 215 -10.16 9.59 -22.46
N PRO A 216 -10.97 9.31 -23.50
CA PRO A 216 -10.49 9.15 -24.87
C PRO A 216 -9.64 10.34 -25.36
N GLU A 217 -10.03 11.56 -24.97
CA GLU A 217 -9.33 12.81 -25.30
C GLU A 217 -8.00 13.02 -24.56
N ALA A 218 -7.72 12.24 -23.51
CA ALA A 218 -6.55 12.34 -22.66
C ALA A 218 -5.59 11.14 -22.80
N GLU A 219 -5.90 10.22 -23.72
CA GLU A 219 -5.00 9.12 -24.06
C GLU A 219 -3.75 9.66 -24.76
N ILE A 220 -2.61 9.05 -24.44
CA ILE A 220 -1.31 9.39 -25.04
C ILE A 220 -0.85 8.18 -25.82
N GLU A 221 -0.53 8.39 -27.10
CA GLU A 221 -0.01 7.34 -27.97
C GLU A 221 1.32 6.79 -27.42
N GLY A 222 1.42 5.46 -27.31
CA GLY A 222 2.60 4.77 -26.78
C GLY A 222 2.66 4.64 -25.26
N VAL A 223 1.65 5.11 -24.51
CA VAL A 223 1.56 4.89 -23.04
C VAL A 223 0.52 3.83 -22.75
N ASP A 224 0.94 2.72 -22.15
CA ASP A 224 0.03 1.65 -21.76
C ASP A 224 -0.91 2.10 -20.62
N THR A 225 -2.22 2.07 -20.92
CA THR A 225 -3.31 2.39 -19.99
C THR A 225 -4.33 1.27 -20.01
N TYR A 226 -5.07 1.07 -18.91
CA TYR A 226 -6.13 0.04 -18.90
C TYR A 226 -7.27 0.43 -19.85
N SER A 227 -7.50 1.72 -20.05
CA SER A 227 -8.51 2.25 -20.97
C SER A 227 -8.10 2.11 -22.44
N SER A 228 -6.82 2.15 -22.80
CA SER A 228 -6.35 1.83 -24.16
C SER A 228 -6.40 0.33 -24.44
N LEU A 229 -6.07 -0.52 -23.47
CA LEU A 229 -6.10 -1.98 -23.63
C LEU A 229 -7.51 -2.57 -23.73
N PHE A 230 -8.44 -2.11 -22.88
CA PHE A 230 -9.78 -2.70 -22.76
C PHE A 230 -10.91 -1.80 -23.26
N GLY A 231 -10.62 -0.54 -23.54
CA GLY A 231 -11.62 0.52 -23.68
C GLY A 231 -12.00 1.13 -22.32
N PRO A 232 -12.31 2.43 -22.27
CA PRO A 232 -12.55 3.16 -21.02
C PRO A 232 -13.72 2.61 -20.20
N ARG A 233 -14.78 2.13 -20.87
CA ARG A 233 -15.94 1.53 -20.18
C ARG A 233 -15.58 0.25 -19.46
N VAL A 234 -14.90 -0.67 -20.16
CA VAL A 234 -14.52 -1.97 -19.59
C VAL A 234 -13.55 -1.77 -18.43
N ALA A 235 -12.55 -0.90 -18.57
CA ALA A 235 -11.63 -0.58 -17.48
C ALA A 235 -12.35 -0.04 -16.24
N ALA A 236 -13.30 0.89 -16.40
CA ALA A 236 -14.09 1.40 -15.29
C ALA A 236 -15.02 0.33 -14.68
N THR A 237 -15.59 -0.56 -15.49
CA THR A 237 -16.38 -1.69 -14.99
C THR A 237 -15.51 -2.66 -14.19
N THR A 238 -14.27 -2.90 -14.61
CA THR A 238 -13.30 -3.71 -13.84
C THR A 238 -13.03 -3.11 -12.46
N VAL A 239 -12.89 -1.79 -12.34
CA VAL A 239 -12.78 -1.10 -11.03
C VAL A 239 -14.01 -1.39 -10.17
N LEU A 240 -15.23 -1.30 -10.72
CA LEU A 240 -16.44 -1.60 -9.96
C LEU A 240 -16.52 -3.07 -9.52
N VAL A 241 -16.15 -4.01 -10.40
CA VAL A 241 -16.14 -5.45 -10.09
C VAL A 241 -15.14 -5.77 -8.97
N ILE A 242 -13.91 -5.24 -9.06
CA ILE A 242 -12.91 -5.42 -8.00
C ILE A 242 -13.41 -4.80 -6.69
N ARG A 243 -14.10 -3.66 -6.75
CA ARG A 243 -14.71 -3.03 -5.56
C ARG A 243 -15.83 -3.87 -4.93
N VAL A 244 -16.60 -4.62 -5.72
CA VAL A 244 -17.58 -5.57 -5.16
C VAL A 244 -16.85 -6.70 -4.44
N ILE A 245 -15.76 -7.20 -5.02
CA ILE A 245 -14.97 -8.30 -4.44
C ILE A 245 -14.31 -7.84 -3.12
N ASP A 246 -13.55 -6.75 -3.12
CA ASP A 246 -12.84 -6.27 -1.93
C ASP A 246 -13.81 -5.95 -0.78
N THR A 247 -14.93 -5.28 -1.07
CA THR A 247 -15.91 -4.88 -0.07
C THR A 247 -16.66 -6.11 0.46
N GLY A 248 -16.95 -7.09 -0.41
CA GLY A 248 -17.51 -8.37 0.00
C GLY A 248 -16.56 -9.16 0.91
N MET A 249 -15.26 -9.15 0.62
CA MET A 249 -14.25 -9.80 1.47
C MET A 249 -14.16 -9.14 2.86
N VAL A 250 -14.13 -7.80 2.92
CA VAL A 250 -14.11 -7.05 4.17
C VAL A 250 -15.41 -7.25 4.97
N ALA A 251 -16.56 -7.25 4.30
CA ALA A 251 -17.85 -7.52 4.93
C ALA A 251 -17.93 -8.95 5.50
N ALA A 252 -17.34 -9.95 4.83
CA ALA A 252 -17.29 -11.32 5.31
C ALA A 252 -16.47 -11.45 6.60
N VAL A 253 -15.35 -10.72 6.72
CA VAL A 253 -14.58 -10.63 7.98
C VAL A 253 -15.43 -9.97 9.06
N GLY A 254 -16.12 -8.88 8.73
CA GLY A 254 -17.05 -8.22 9.65
C GLY A 254 -18.17 -9.14 10.15
N TYR A 255 -18.68 -10.01 9.27
CA TYR A 255 -19.71 -10.98 9.62
C TYR A 255 -19.16 -12.08 10.52
N HIS A 256 -18.00 -12.63 10.19
CA HIS A 256 -17.31 -13.63 11.02
C HIS A 256 -17.05 -13.11 12.44
N LEU A 257 -16.62 -11.85 12.55
CA LEU A 257 -16.35 -11.19 13.83
C LEU A 257 -17.59 -10.58 14.47
N GLN A 258 -18.79 -10.72 13.87
CA GLN A 258 -20.05 -10.15 14.37
C GLN A 258 -19.93 -8.65 14.70
N LEU A 259 -19.39 -7.86 13.77
CA LEU A 259 -19.24 -6.41 13.93
C LEU A 259 -20.60 -5.70 13.83
N SER A 260 -20.68 -4.45 14.29
CA SER A 260 -21.93 -3.69 14.38
C SER A 260 -22.46 -3.24 13.01
N MET A 261 -23.74 -2.86 12.97
CA MET A 261 -24.37 -2.25 11.79
C MET A 261 -23.64 -1.01 11.26
N TRP A 262 -22.95 -0.26 12.13
CA TRP A 262 -22.23 0.96 11.74
C TRP A 262 -21.03 0.66 10.84
N PHE A 263 -20.37 -0.46 11.05
CA PHE A 263 -19.30 -0.94 10.18
C PHE A 263 -19.81 -1.20 8.76
N TYR A 264 -20.92 -1.93 8.64
CA TYR A 264 -21.54 -2.19 7.33
C TYR A 264 -22.06 -0.92 6.67
N LEU A 265 -22.61 0.03 7.44
CA LEU A 265 -23.02 1.33 6.92
C LEU A 265 -21.84 2.09 6.33
N ALA A 266 -20.67 2.07 7.00
CA ALA A 266 -19.45 2.68 6.48
C ALA A 266 -19.02 2.03 5.15
N LEU A 267 -19.03 0.69 5.06
CA LEU A 267 -18.73 -0.02 3.82
C LEU A 267 -19.70 0.33 2.69
N ILE A 268 -21.00 0.42 2.99
CA ILE A 268 -22.02 0.81 2.01
C ILE A 268 -21.75 2.24 1.50
N VAL A 269 -21.44 3.19 2.38
CA VAL A 269 -21.13 4.57 1.98
C VAL A 269 -19.90 4.60 1.06
N MET A 270 -18.83 3.88 1.39
CA MET A 270 -17.63 3.79 0.56
C MET A 270 -17.90 3.12 -0.79
N PHE A 271 -18.74 2.09 -0.82
CA PHE A 271 -19.19 1.44 -2.05
C PHE A 271 -19.99 2.40 -2.92
N LEU A 272 -20.95 3.12 -2.34
CA LEU A 272 -21.77 4.11 -3.05
C LEU A 272 -20.93 5.27 -3.60
N ALA A 273 -19.89 5.72 -2.90
CA ALA A 273 -18.94 6.71 -3.41
C ALA A 273 -18.24 6.19 -4.69
N THR A 274 -17.89 4.90 -4.73
CA THR A 274 -17.27 4.29 -5.91
C THR A 274 -18.27 4.13 -7.04
N LEU A 275 -19.48 3.65 -6.74
CA LEU A 275 -20.56 3.48 -7.71
C LEU A 275 -20.95 4.82 -8.36
N THR A 276 -21.09 5.88 -7.57
CA THR A 276 -21.40 7.22 -8.09
C THR A 276 -20.28 7.77 -8.96
N SER A 277 -19.02 7.57 -8.58
CA SER A 277 -17.85 7.93 -9.38
C SER A 277 -17.78 7.17 -10.71
N TYR A 278 -18.07 5.87 -10.67
CA TYR A 278 -18.18 5.03 -11.85
C TYR A 278 -19.29 5.51 -12.79
N VAL A 279 -20.51 5.73 -12.29
CA VAL A 279 -21.64 6.22 -13.08
C VAL A 279 -21.33 7.58 -13.69
N ALA A 280 -20.72 8.50 -12.94
CA ALA A 280 -20.30 9.80 -13.44
C ALA A 280 -19.28 9.66 -14.58
N PHE A 281 -18.29 8.78 -14.44
CA PHE A 281 -17.28 8.53 -15.47
C PHE A 281 -17.90 7.91 -16.74
N ILE A 282 -18.76 6.90 -16.62
CA ILE A 282 -19.40 6.26 -17.78
C ILE A 282 -20.29 7.24 -18.55
N ARG A 283 -20.96 8.17 -17.84
CA ARG A 283 -21.84 9.17 -18.47
C ARG A 283 -21.08 10.31 -19.13
N GLN A 284 -19.98 10.77 -18.53
CA GLN A 284 -19.28 11.98 -18.97
C GLN A 284 -18.03 11.68 -19.81
N MET A 285 -17.31 10.60 -19.49
CA MET A 285 -16.03 10.21 -20.11
C MET A 285 -15.00 11.33 -20.18
N THR A 286 -14.97 12.21 -19.17
CA THR A 286 -14.03 13.33 -19.08
C THR A 286 -12.86 13.03 -18.16
N ALA A 287 -11.74 13.73 -18.36
CA ALA A 287 -10.56 13.62 -17.49
C ALA A 287 -10.88 13.94 -16.02
N LYS A 288 -11.80 14.87 -15.76
CA LYS A 288 -12.26 15.21 -14.40
C LYS A 288 -12.95 14.02 -13.72
N ALA A 289 -13.80 13.31 -14.45
CA ALA A 289 -14.50 12.14 -13.91
C ALA A 289 -13.53 10.97 -13.66
N ALA A 290 -12.55 10.75 -14.55
CA ALA A 290 -11.47 9.77 -14.34
C ALA A 290 -10.67 10.10 -13.06
N LYS A 291 -10.29 11.38 -12.88
CA LYS A 291 -9.56 11.82 -11.68
C LYS A 291 -10.38 11.66 -10.40
N HIS A 292 -11.70 11.86 -10.47
CA HIS A 292 -12.58 11.63 -9.33
C HIS A 292 -12.63 10.13 -8.96
N LEU A 293 -12.73 9.24 -9.95
CA LEU A 293 -12.67 7.78 -9.74
C LEU A 293 -11.35 7.36 -9.08
N GLU A 294 -10.21 7.86 -9.57
CA GLU A 294 -8.89 7.64 -8.95
C GLU A 294 -8.85 8.10 -7.49
N ARG A 295 -9.36 9.29 -7.19
CA ARG A 295 -9.38 9.83 -5.81
C ARG A 295 -10.22 8.98 -4.88
N VAL A 296 -11.40 8.53 -5.31
CA VAL A 296 -12.26 7.67 -4.51
C VAL A 296 -11.63 6.28 -4.29
N ALA A 297 -10.95 5.74 -5.32
CA ALA A 297 -10.19 4.50 -5.16
C ALA A 297 -9.03 4.67 -4.16
N GLY A 298 -8.29 5.77 -4.24
CA GLY A 298 -7.17 6.07 -3.33
C GLY A 298 -7.61 6.32 -1.89
N LEU A 299 -8.71 7.05 -1.68
CA LEU A 299 -9.28 7.27 -0.35
C LEU A 299 -9.74 5.96 0.29
N TYR A 300 -10.28 5.04 -0.51
CA TYR A 300 -10.72 3.75 -0.01
C TYR A 300 -9.59 2.97 0.65
N ILE A 301 -8.38 2.95 0.06
CA ILE A 301 -7.19 2.25 0.59
C ILE A 301 -7.00 2.50 2.09
N ILE A 302 -7.27 3.74 2.54
CA ILE A 302 -7.12 4.13 3.95
C ILE A 302 -8.44 3.89 4.72
N ALA A 303 -9.57 4.23 4.11
CA ALA A 303 -10.86 4.30 4.80
C ALA A 303 -11.38 2.93 5.28
N PHE A 304 -11.22 1.85 4.51
CA PHE A 304 -11.70 0.53 4.93
C PHE A 304 -10.88 -0.02 6.11
N ASP A 305 -9.55 0.17 6.07
CA ASP A 305 -8.64 -0.23 7.13
C ASP A 305 -8.93 0.53 8.44
N LEU A 306 -9.13 1.84 8.36
CA LEU A 306 -9.53 2.64 9.52
C LEU A 306 -10.89 2.20 10.06
N ALA A 307 -11.87 1.96 9.19
CA ALA A 307 -13.19 1.51 9.62
C ALA A 307 -13.13 0.17 10.35
N LEU A 308 -12.31 -0.78 9.88
CA LEU A 308 -12.10 -2.04 10.59
C LEU A 308 -11.39 -1.80 11.92
N ALA A 309 -10.27 -1.08 11.93
CA ALA A 309 -9.50 -0.83 13.16
C ALA A 309 -10.35 -0.15 14.25
N ILE A 310 -11.11 0.88 13.89
CA ILE A 310 -12.03 1.58 14.81
C ILE A 310 -13.08 0.63 15.37
N GLU A 311 -13.68 -0.20 14.52
CA GLU A 311 -14.73 -1.12 14.95
C GLU A 311 -14.20 -2.26 15.85
N LEU A 312 -12.99 -2.75 15.56
CA LEU A 312 -12.31 -3.72 16.43
C LEU A 312 -12.01 -3.11 17.80
N ILE A 313 -11.47 -1.89 17.85
CA ILE A 313 -11.23 -1.17 19.10
C ILE A 313 -12.55 -0.96 19.88
N ARG A 314 -13.61 -0.54 19.19
CA ARG A 314 -14.93 -0.33 19.81
C ARG A 314 -15.48 -1.62 20.42
N LYS A 315 -15.32 -2.75 19.74
CA LYS A 315 -15.91 -4.03 20.15
C LYS A 315 -15.10 -4.75 21.24
N PHE A 316 -13.78 -4.80 21.10
CA PHE A 316 -12.90 -5.59 21.98
C PHE A 316 -12.16 -4.75 23.03
N GLY A 317 -12.26 -3.42 22.94
CA GLY A 317 -11.47 -2.50 23.77
C GLY A 317 -10.00 -2.49 23.35
N VAL A 318 -9.27 -1.45 23.76
CA VAL A 318 -7.83 -1.34 23.51
C VAL A 318 -7.09 -0.80 24.73
N THR A 319 -5.88 -1.31 24.95
CA THR A 319 -4.96 -0.89 25.99
C THR A 319 -3.67 -0.38 25.37
N PHE A 320 -3.04 0.61 25.99
CA PHE A 320 -1.77 1.18 25.52
C PHE A 320 -0.69 0.88 26.57
N THR A 321 0.33 0.12 26.18
CA THR A 321 1.42 -0.31 27.08
C THR A 321 2.78 0.07 26.46
N TRP A 322 3.40 1.13 26.96
CA TRP A 322 4.64 1.70 26.38
C TRP A 322 5.91 1.32 27.13
#